data_AF-A0A2M7RCP5-F1
#
_entry.id   AF-A0A2M7RCP5-F1
#
_cell.length_a   1.000
_cell.length_b   1.000
_cell.length_c   1.000
_cell.angle_alpha   90.00
_cell.angle_beta   90.00
_cell.angle_gamma   90.00
#
_symmetry.space_group_name_H-M   'P 1'
#
loop_
_entity.id
_entity.type
_entity.pdbx_description
1 polymer ?
#
loop_
_entity_poly.entity_id
_entity_poly.type
_entity_poly.pdbx_seq_one_letter_code
_entity_poly.pdbx_strand_id
1 'polypeptide(L)'
;QTPGEPAVDANGQVTLGQMTDDATTIASGDVTQVMAKMGATRDTALEAQYSEDIVSKVVAGVEGLTAEMRNVINNFVTYGTKSTDILGAGERAGVVNSYKEAFDKLPSTIEEWNDVVKIANGRWPNERSTAKEDRAKLSFKTIYLRDADMNQPNDNAAVTVMAYGLRPANRNLNSEKVAITTFRYVFGYSPQTASAWDAVRAIAYSGSTR
;
A
#
# COMPACT_ATOMS: atom_id res chain seq x y z
N GLN A 1 7.38 0.44 24.63
CA GLN A 1 6.30 0.03 23.71
C GLN A 1 6.24 -1.48 23.68
N THR A 2 5.05 -2.05 23.65
CA THR A 2 4.81 -3.47 23.44
C THR A 2 5.38 -3.90 22.07
N PRO A 3 6.00 -5.09 21.94
CA PRO A 3 6.29 -5.67 20.63
C PRO A 3 5.03 -5.74 19.76
N GLY A 4 5.17 -5.52 18.45
CA GLY A 4 4.04 -5.52 17.50
C GLY A 4 3.13 -4.27 17.53
N GLU A 5 3.05 -3.55 18.64
CA GLU A 5 2.18 -2.36 18.74
C GLU A 5 2.84 -1.10 18.11
N PRO A 6 2.18 -0.41 17.15
CA PRO A 6 2.72 0.79 16.53
C PRO A 6 2.58 2.04 17.41
N ALA A 7 3.52 2.98 17.28
CA ALA A 7 3.34 4.31 17.83
C ALA A 7 2.24 5.07 17.06
N VAL A 8 1.22 5.56 17.77
CA VAL A 8 0.10 6.32 17.21
C VAL A 8 0.06 7.77 17.72
N ASP A 9 -0.51 8.67 16.93
CA ASP A 9 -0.77 10.06 17.28
C ASP A 9 -2.07 10.23 18.11
N ALA A 10 -2.42 11.47 18.44
CA ALA A 10 -3.61 11.80 19.22
C ALA A 10 -4.93 11.37 18.56
N ASN A 11 -4.92 11.10 17.26
CA ASN A 11 -6.09 10.63 16.49
C ASN A 11 -6.06 9.10 16.28
N GLY A 12 -5.12 8.39 16.93
CA GLY A 12 -4.97 6.95 16.79
C GLY A 12 -4.36 6.52 15.44
N GLN A 13 -3.79 7.46 14.67
CA GLN A 13 -3.13 7.11 13.41
C GLN A 13 -1.66 6.79 13.67
N VAL A 14 -1.10 5.81 12.95
CA VAL A 14 0.33 5.52 13.01
C VAL A 14 1.13 6.80 12.70
N THR A 15 2.14 7.06 13.54
CA THR A 15 3.03 8.22 13.39
C THR A 15 3.99 8.06 12.21
N LEU A 16 4.41 9.18 11.61
CA LEU A 16 5.45 9.14 10.57
C LEU A 16 6.79 8.57 11.09
N GLY A 17 7.11 8.83 12.37
CA GLY A 17 8.29 8.25 13.02
C GLY A 17 8.25 6.73 13.04
N GLN A 18 7.10 6.13 13.40
CA GLN A 18 6.93 4.67 13.34
C GLN A 18 7.10 4.12 11.93
N MET A 19 6.59 4.82 10.91
CA MET A 19 6.72 4.39 9.51
C MET A 19 8.18 4.43 9.03
N THR A 20 8.95 5.42 9.48
CA THR A 20 10.40 5.49 9.23
C THR A 20 11.14 4.36 9.92
N ASP A 21 10.84 4.09 11.19
CA ASP A 21 11.46 2.99 11.94
C ASP A 21 11.16 1.61 11.32
N ASP A 22 9.92 1.42 10.85
CA ASP A 22 9.49 0.21 10.14
C ASP A 22 10.26 0.05 8.83
N ALA A 23 10.36 1.12 8.04
CA ALA A 23 11.11 1.12 6.78
C ALA A 23 12.59 0.76 6.97
N THR A 24 13.25 1.33 7.99
CA THR A 24 14.64 0.97 8.35
C THR A 24 14.76 -0.51 8.73
N THR A 25 13.76 -1.04 9.45
CA THR A 25 13.76 -2.45 9.86
C THR A 25 13.65 -3.38 8.65
N ILE A 26 12.73 -3.07 7.74
CA ILE A 26 12.53 -3.85 6.51
C ILE A 26 13.79 -3.79 5.64
N ALA A 27 14.28 -2.58 5.36
CA ALA A 27 15.41 -2.35 4.46
C ALA A 27 16.73 -2.96 4.98
N SER A 28 16.83 -3.29 6.27
CA SER A 28 17.98 -4.02 6.81
C SER A 28 18.14 -5.42 6.21
N GLY A 29 17.04 -6.02 5.73
CA GLY A 29 16.98 -7.40 5.23
C GLY A 29 17.16 -8.47 6.31
N ASP A 30 17.41 -8.09 7.56
CA ASP A 30 17.58 -9.00 8.67
C ASP A 30 16.23 -9.42 9.25
N VAL A 31 15.78 -10.62 8.87
CA VAL A 31 14.54 -11.22 9.36
C VAL A 31 14.50 -11.28 10.89
N THR A 32 15.65 -11.41 11.56
CA THR A 32 15.74 -11.45 13.02
C THR A 32 15.30 -10.14 13.64
N GLN A 33 15.67 -9.01 13.03
CA GLN A 33 15.25 -7.68 13.48
C GLN A 33 13.75 -7.46 13.26
N VAL A 34 13.22 -7.88 12.11
CA VAL A 34 11.77 -7.83 11.81
C VAL A 34 11.00 -8.61 12.87
N MET A 35 11.38 -9.86 13.12
CA MET A 35 10.73 -10.72 14.10
C MET A 35 10.83 -10.18 15.52
N ALA A 36 12.01 -9.68 15.93
CA ALA A 36 12.20 -9.11 17.26
C ALA A 36 11.27 -7.90 17.49
N LYS A 37 11.09 -7.03 16.49
CA LYS A 37 10.16 -5.89 16.60
C LYS A 37 8.70 -6.32 16.64
N MET A 38 8.36 -7.40 15.94
CA MET A 38 7.01 -7.96 15.90
C MET A 38 6.70 -8.89 17.08
N GLY A 39 7.69 -9.33 17.84
CA GLY A 39 7.51 -10.40 18.82
C GLY A 39 7.13 -11.74 18.18
N ALA A 40 7.47 -11.92 16.89
CA ALA A 40 7.15 -13.12 16.12
C ALA A 40 8.26 -14.18 16.23
N THR A 41 7.90 -15.44 16.00
CA THR A 41 8.87 -16.54 15.82
C THR A 41 9.04 -16.82 14.34
N ARG A 42 10.25 -17.21 13.93
CA ARG A 42 10.53 -17.51 12.52
C ARG A 42 9.76 -18.73 12.06
N ASP A 43 9.03 -18.57 10.96
CA ASP A 43 8.35 -19.65 10.26
C ASP A 43 8.91 -19.78 8.84
N THR A 44 9.90 -20.65 8.69
CA THR A 44 10.56 -20.88 7.39
C THR A 44 9.66 -21.60 6.38
N ALA A 45 8.66 -22.36 6.85
CA ALA A 45 7.70 -23.00 5.97
C ALA A 45 6.76 -21.95 5.35
N LEU A 46 6.30 -21.00 6.17
CA LEU A 46 5.49 -19.88 5.71
C LEU A 46 6.27 -18.92 4.80
N GLU A 47 7.53 -18.64 5.13
CA GLU A 47 8.45 -17.89 4.26
C GLU A 47 8.57 -18.54 2.87
N ALA A 48 8.75 -19.86 2.82
CA ALA A 48 8.86 -20.60 1.55
C ALA A 48 7.54 -20.55 0.77
N GLN A 49 6.42 -20.82 1.45
CA GLN A 49 5.09 -20.78 0.86
C GLN A 49 4.78 -19.41 0.25
N TYR A 50 4.95 -18.33 1.01
CA TYR A 50 4.66 -16.98 0.51
C TYR A 50 5.65 -16.52 -0.56
N SER A 51 6.90 -16.95 -0.51
CA SER A 51 7.86 -16.71 -1.59
C SER A 51 7.36 -17.27 -2.93
N GLU A 52 6.80 -18.48 -2.91
CA GLU A 52 6.27 -19.18 -4.10
C GLU A 52 4.89 -18.66 -4.53
N ASP A 53 3.95 -18.51 -3.60
CA ASP A 53 2.55 -18.25 -3.93
C ASP A 53 2.21 -16.76 -4.11
N ILE A 54 2.95 -15.88 -3.41
CA ILE A 54 2.61 -14.46 -3.28
C ILE A 54 3.71 -13.58 -3.86
N VAL A 55 4.94 -13.67 -3.34
CA VAL A 55 6.05 -12.80 -3.72
C VAL A 55 6.43 -13.00 -5.18
N SER A 56 6.39 -14.24 -5.68
CA SER A 56 6.65 -14.58 -7.09
C SER A 56 5.83 -13.71 -8.06
N LYS A 57 4.56 -13.43 -7.74
CA LYS A 57 3.65 -12.59 -8.55
C LYS A 57 4.02 -11.12 -8.49
N VAL A 58 4.52 -10.64 -7.35
CA VAL A 58 4.95 -9.24 -7.16
C VAL A 58 6.23 -8.96 -7.93
N VAL A 59 7.20 -9.88 -7.89
CA VAL A 59 8.53 -9.71 -8.51
C VAL A 59 8.62 -10.23 -9.95
N ALA A 60 7.52 -10.78 -10.48
CA ALA A 60 7.46 -11.27 -11.85
C ALA A 60 7.78 -10.15 -12.85
N GLY A 61 8.63 -10.45 -13.84
CA GLY A 61 9.02 -9.52 -14.90
C GLY A 61 9.97 -8.40 -14.47
N VAL A 62 10.45 -8.40 -13.22
CA VAL A 62 11.42 -7.40 -12.76
C VAL A 62 12.83 -7.78 -13.23
N GLU A 63 13.42 -6.93 -14.08
CA GLU A 63 14.82 -7.04 -14.46
C GLU A 63 15.73 -6.67 -13.28
N GLY A 64 16.86 -7.38 -13.14
CA GLY A 64 17.84 -7.10 -12.08
C GLY A 64 17.41 -7.53 -10.66
N LEU A 65 16.36 -8.33 -10.51
CA LEU A 65 15.94 -8.87 -9.21
C LEU A 65 17.06 -9.68 -8.55
N THR A 66 17.56 -9.22 -7.40
CA THR A 66 18.52 -9.97 -6.59
C THR A 66 17.84 -10.86 -5.56
N ALA A 67 18.58 -11.83 -5.02
CA ALA A 67 18.10 -12.70 -3.94
C ALA A 67 17.81 -11.88 -2.67
N GLU A 68 18.64 -10.89 -2.38
CA GLU A 68 18.49 -9.98 -1.24
C GLU A 68 17.19 -9.18 -1.35
N MET A 69 16.92 -8.57 -2.52
CA MET A 69 15.67 -7.84 -2.76
C MET A 69 14.44 -8.74 -2.57
N ARG A 70 14.48 -9.95 -3.14
CA ARG A 70 13.40 -10.94 -2.97
C ARG A 70 13.22 -11.31 -1.50
N ASN A 71 14.30 -11.53 -0.76
CA ASN A 71 14.26 -11.89 0.66
C ASN A 71 13.69 -10.77 1.53
N VAL A 72 14.08 -9.51 1.29
CA VAL A 72 13.52 -8.35 1.99
C VAL A 72 12.01 -8.28 1.80
N ILE A 73 11.54 -8.42 0.54
CA ILE A 73 10.11 -8.43 0.23
C ILE A 73 9.42 -9.62 0.90
N ASN A 74 10.02 -10.81 0.87
CA ASN A 74 9.44 -12.00 1.50
C ASN A 74 9.31 -11.86 3.01
N ASN A 75 10.31 -11.27 3.68
CA ASN A 75 10.26 -11.00 5.11
C ASN A 75 9.13 -10.02 5.45
N PHE A 76 9.01 -8.93 4.69
CA PHE A 76 7.92 -7.97 4.87
C PHE A 76 6.55 -8.60 4.58
N VAL A 77 6.41 -9.37 3.51
CA VAL A 77 5.16 -10.05 3.16
C VAL A 77 4.77 -11.07 4.23
N THR A 78 5.73 -11.79 4.80
CA THR A 78 5.49 -12.83 5.81
C THR A 78 5.14 -12.24 7.17
N TYR A 79 5.93 -11.30 7.65
CA TYR A 79 5.85 -10.84 9.05
C TYR A 79 5.30 -9.43 9.21
N GLY A 80 5.30 -8.62 8.16
CA GLY A 80 4.94 -7.21 8.23
C GLY A 80 5.85 -6.42 9.18
N THR A 81 5.29 -5.33 9.69
CA THR A 81 5.87 -4.44 10.68
C THR A 81 4.77 -3.92 11.61
N LYS A 82 5.14 -3.18 12.65
CA LYS A 82 4.19 -2.67 13.65
C LYS A 82 3.04 -1.89 13.00
N SER A 83 3.34 -1.08 11.98
CA SER A 83 2.33 -0.29 11.27
C SER A 83 1.59 -1.05 10.18
N THR A 84 1.99 -2.28 9.85
CA THR A 84 1.39 -3.07 8.75
C THR A 84 0.84 -4.42 9.22
N ASP A 85 0.85 -4.67 10.53
CA ASP A 85 0.35 -5.89 11.16
C ASP A 85 -1.14 -6.14 10.88
N ILE A 86 -1.91 -5.05 10.74
CA ILE A 86 -3.33 -5.10 10.39
C ILE A 86 -3.60 -5.66 8.99
N LEU A 87 -2.59 -5.70 8.12
CA LEU A 87 -2.69 -6.17 6.74
C LEU A 87 -2.31 -7.64 6.66
N GLY A 88 -3.10 -8.45 5.93
CA GLY A 88 -2.69 -9.81 5.61
C GLY A 88 -1.50 -9.86 4.64
N ALA A 89 -0.83 -11.02 4.52
CA ALA A 89 0.32 -11.19 3.62
C ALA A 89 0.04 -10.78 2.16
N GLY A 90 -1.13 -11.15 1.63
CA GLY A 90 -1.56 -10.73 0.30
C GLY A 90 -1.76 -9.21 0.16
N GLU A 91 -2.24 -8.54 1.21
CA GLU A 91 -2.37 -7.08 1.21
C GLU A 91 -1.00 -6.40 1.28
N ARG A 92 -0.09 -6.89 2.13
CA ARG A 92 1.30 -6.42 2.19
C ARG A 92 2.01 -6.56 0.85
N ALA A 93 1.87 -7.71 0.20
CA ALA A 93 2.36 -7.92 -1.17
C ALA A 93 1.70 -6.96 -2.17
N GLY A 94 0.40 -6.72 -2.01
CA GLY A 94 -0.33 -5.74 -2.81
C GLY A 94 0.17 -4.30 -2.63
N VAL A 95 0.68 -3.93 -1.47
CA VAL A 95 1.31 -2.61 -1.23
C VAL A 95 2.65 -2.52 -1.95
N VAL A 96 3.51 -3.54 -1.85
CA VAL A 96 4.78 -3.58 -2.61
C VAL A 96 4.51 -3.51 -4.11
N ASN A 97 3.47 -4.21 -4.60
CA ASN A 97 3.07 -4.12 -5.99
C ASN A 97 2.51 -2.74 -6.34
N SER A 98 1.75 -2.08 -5.45
CA SER A 98 1.29 -0.69 -5.67
C SER A 98 2.47 0.27 -5.84
N TYR A 99 3.53 0.15 -5.01
CA TYR A 99 4.76 0.92 -5.18
C TYR A 99 5.44 0.60 -6.52
N LYS A 100 5.64 -0.68 -6.84
CA LYS A 100 6.24 -1.12 -8.10
C LYS A 100 5.51 -0.57 -9.31
N GLU A 101 4.19 -0.70 -9.32
CA GLU A 101 3.38 -0.17 -10.40
C GLU A 101 3.54 1.35 -10.50
N ALA A 102 3.56 2.07 -9.37
CA ALA A 102 3.61 3.53 -9.38
C ALA A 102 4.95 4.10 -9.89
N PHE A 103 6.07 3.45 -9.56
CA PHE A 103 7.42 3.96 -9.77
C PHE A 103 8.29 3.12 -10.71
N ASP A 104 7.73 2.04 -11.27
CA ASP A 104 8.40 1.13 -12.22
C ASP A 104 9.68 0.48 -11.66
N LYS A 105 9.74 0.29 -10.34
CA LYS A 105 10.87 -0.32 -9.61
C LYS A 105 10.42 -0.96 -8.31
N LEU A 106 11.11 -2.00 -7.85
CA LEU A 106 10.93 -2.53 -6.49
C LEU A 106 11.63 -1.61 -5.47
N PRO A 107 11.11 -1.52 -4.23
CA PRO A 107 11.75 -0.76 -3.17
C PRO A 107 13.09 -1.40 -2.77
N SER A 108 14.13 -0.58 -2.71
CA SER A 108 15.52 -0.98 -2.49
C SER A 108 16.23 -0.12 -1.44
N THR A 109 15.78 1.12 -1.20
CA THR A 109 16.31 2.00 -0.15
C THR A 109 15.35 2.18 1.02
N ILE A 110 15.83 2.76 2.12
CA ILE A 110 15.01 3.07 3.30
C ILE A 110 13.88 4.04 2.91
N GLU A 111 14.15 5.03 2.08
CA GLU A 111 13.17 6.02 1.61
C GLU A 111 12.06 5.36 0.77
N GLU A 112 12.43 4.43 -0.10
CA GLU A 112 11.48 3.67 -0.92
C GLU A 112 10.61 2.74 -0.07
N TRP A 113 11.22 2.07 0.92
CA TRP A 113 10.45 1.29 1.91
C TRP A 113 9.58 2.17 2.81
N ASN A 114 9.99 3.41 3.09
CA ASN A 114 9.15 4.36 3.81
C ASN A 114 7.90 4.70 3.00
N ASP A 115 8.02 4.86 1.69
CA ASP A 115 6.89 5.08 0.81
C ASP A 115 5.97 3.86 0.73
N VAL A 116 6.51 2.64 0.69
CA VAL A 116 5.73 1.40 0.80
C VAL A 116 4.93 1.37 2.12
N VAL A 117 5.58 1.64 3.25
CA VAL A 117 4.92 1.65 4.57
C VAL A 117 3.87 2.76 4.67
N LYS A 118 4.13 3.92 4.07
CA LYS A 118 3.15 5.02 3.96
C LYS A 118 1.94 4.62 3.13
N ILE A 119 2.13 3.98 1.97
CA ILE A 119 1.05 3.46 1.14
C ILE A 119 0.18 2.46 1.93
N ALA A 120 0.82 1.57 2.69
CA ALA A 120 0.14 0.61 3.57
C ALA A 120 -0.72 1.27 4.66
N ASN A 121 -0.37 2.48 5.08
CA ASN A 121 -1.03 3.23 6.14
C ASN A 121 -1.87 4.41 5.63
N GLY A 122 -2.07 4.51 4.32
CA GLY A 122 -2.89 5.55 3.71
C GLY A 122 -2.26 6.95 3.75
N ARG A 123 -0.94 7.02 3.89
CA ARG A 123 -0.16 8.26 3.85
C ARG A 123 0.43 8.46 2.46
N TRP A 124 0.59 9.73 2.07
CA TRP A 124 1.26 10.09 0.82
C TRP A 124 2.70 9.56 0.79
N PRO A 125 3.12 8.88 -0.30
CA PRO A 125 4.55 8.63 -0.53
C PRO A 125 5.29 9.96 -0.72
N ASN A 126 6.60 9.96 -0.49
CA ASN A 126 7.47 11.09 -0.77
C ASN A 126 7.73 11.21 -2.27
N GLU A 127 7.94 10.09 -2.96
CA GLU A 127 8.15 10.06 -4.40
C GLU A 127 6.85 10.36 -5.15
N ARG A 128 6.96 11.13 -6.24
CA ARG A 128 5.82 11.48 -7.10
C ARG A 128 5.98 10.88 -8.49
N SER A 129 4.86 10.47 -9.08
CA SER A 129 4.80 9.87 -10.40
C SER A 129 3.73 10.60 -11.20
N THR A 130 4.13 11.63 -11.95
CA THR A 130 3.21 12.45 -12.74
C THR A 130 2.38 11.61 -13.70
N ALA A 131 2.99 10.59 -14.32
CA ALA A 131 2.28 9.67 -15.22
C ALA A 131 1.14 8.91 -14.51
N LYS A 132 1.35 8.50 -13.25
CA LYS A 132 0.32 7.81 -12.45
C LYS A 132 -0.76 8.76 -11.97
N GLU A 133 -0.38 9.96 -11.52
CA GLU A 133 -1.33 11.00 -11.16
C GLU A 133 -2.21 11.40 -12.34
N ASP A 134 -1.65 11.55 -13.54
CA ASP A 134 -2.42 11.91 -14.73
C ASP A 134 -3.37 10.79 -15.16
N ARG A 135 -2.95 9.52 -15.09
CA ARG A 135 -3.85 8.37 -15.28
C ARG A 135 -4.96 8.33 -14.22
N ALA A 136 -4.64 8.66 -12.98
CA ALA A 136 -5.62 8.76 -11.90
C ALA A 136 -6.62 9.90 -12.12
N LYS A 137 -6.18 11.06 -12.65
CA LYS A 137 -7.08 12.17 -13.02
C LYS A 137 -8.09 11.78 -14.10
N LEU A 138 -7.72 10.93 -15.06
CA LEU A 138 -8.69 10.39 -16.03
C LEU A 138 -9.78 9.57 -15.32
N SER A 139 -9.38 8.69 -14.40
CA SER A 139 -10.33 7.90 -13.60
C SER A 139 -11.19 8.78 -12.70
N PHE A 140 -10.58 9.81 -12.09
CA PHE A 140 -11.29 10.84 -11.32
C PHE A 140 -12.39 11.49 -12.16
N LYS A 141 -12.06 11.95 -13.36
CA LYS A 141 -13.03 12.59 -14.26
C LYS A 141 -14.19 11.65 -14.62
N THR A 142 -13.92 10.37 -14.82
CA THR A 142 -14.98 9.37 -15.06
C THR A 142 -15.89 9.17 -13.84
N ILE A 143 -15.32 9.14 -12.63
CA ILE A 143 -16.06 8.89 -11.39
C ILE A 143 -16.88 10.13 -10.97
N TYR A 144 -16.26 11.30 -11.02
CA TYR A 144 -16.78 12.56 -10.46
C TYR A 144 -17.32 13.52 -11.52
N LEU A 145 -17.23 13.20 -12.81
CA LEU A 145 -17.79 13.98 -13.93
C LEU A 145 -17.23 15.40 -14.08
N ARG A 146 -16.07 15.68 -13.48
CA ARG A 146 -15.34 16.96 -13.55
C ARG A 146 -13.84 16.73 -13.44
N ASP A 147 -13.05 17.72 -13.83
CA ASP A 147 -11.61 17.68 -13.62
C ASP A 147 -11.26 17.84 -12.13
N ALA A 148 -10.18 17.19 -11.69
CA ALA A 148 -9.71 17.24 -10.30
C ALA A 148 -9.05 18.60 -10.00
N ASP A 149 -9.43 19.23 -8.89
CA ASP A 149 -8.69 20.36 -8.35
C ASP A 149 -7.69 19.87 -7.30
N MET A 150 -6.41 19.82 -7.64
CA MET A 150 -5.37 19.33 -6.74
C MET A 150 -5.12 20.23 -5.51
N ASN A 151 -5.69 21.45 -5.47
CA ASN A 151 -5.69 22.30 -4.28
C ASN A 151 -6.85 21.94 -3.32
N GLN A 152 -7.87 21.23 -3.81
CA GLN A 152 -8.99 20.76 -3.00
C GLN A 152 -8.60 19.43 -2.32
N PRO A 153 -8.54 19.35 -0.98
CA PRO A 153 -7.99 18.21 -0.26
C PRO A 153 -8.59 16.84 -0.63
N ASN A 154 -9.89 16.75 -0.83
CA ASN A 154 -10.59 15.51 -1.15
C ASN A 154 -10.32 15.06 -2.59
N ASP A 155 -10.16 15.98 -3.52
CA ASP A 155 -9.81 15.66 -4.91
C ASP A 155 -8.37 15.18 -5.00
N ASN A 156 -7.46 15.87 -4.32
CA ASN A 156 -6.08 15.45 -4.18
C ASN A 156 -6.00 14.06 -3.53
N ALA A 157 -6.77 13.82 -2.46
CA ALA A 157 -6.87 12.50 -1.84
C ALA A 157 -7.38 11.45 -2.83
N ALA A 158 -8.44 11.73 -3.61
CA ALA A 158 -8.98 10.79 -4.59
C ALA A 158 -7.94 10.42 -5.66
N VAL A 159 -7.27 11.42 -6.24
CA VAL A 159 -6.23 11.20 -7.25
C VAL A 159 -5.05 10.43 -6.66
N THR A 160 -4.59 10.80 -5.47
CA THR A 160 -3.47 10.14 -4.79
C THR A 160 -3.80 8.67 -4.46
N VAL A 161 -4.98 8.40 -3.91
CA VAL A 161 -5.42 7.03 -3.58
C VAL A 161 -5.43 6.16 -4.85
N MET A 162 -5.92 6.70 -5.97
CA MET A 162 -5.91 5.98 -7.25
C MET A 162 -4.52 5.82 -7.85
N ALA A 163 -3.65 6.82 -7.71
CA ALA A 163 -2.32 6.82 -8.32
C ALA A 163 -1.38 5.83 -7.64
N TYR A 164 -1.44 5.76 -6.31
CA TYR A 164 -0.48 5.00 -5.49
C TYR A 164 -1.08 3.81 -4.76
N GLY A 165 -2.39 3.61 -4.86
CA GLY A 165 -3.08 2.54 -4.16
C GLY A 165 -3.03 2.70 -2.64
N LEU A 166 -3.25 3.90 -2.12
CA LEU A 166 -3.28 4.10 -0.67
C LEU A 166 -4.31 3.19 0.01
N ARG A 167 -3.91 2.55 1.12
CA ARG A 167 -4.79 1.69 1.92
C ARG A 167 -5.33 2.48 3.13
N PRO A 168 -6.64 2.48 3.40
CA PRO A 168 -7.17 3.21 4.55
C PRO A 168 -6.65 2.59 5.85
N ALA A 169 -6.14 3.42 6.77
CA ALA A 169 -5.72 2.95 8.09
C ALA A 169 -6.89 2.34 8.89
N ASN A 170 -8.09 2.91 8.73
CA ASN A 170 -9.33 2.43 9.36
C ASN A 170 -10.34 2.03 8.29
N ARG A 171 -10.53 0.71 8.11
CA ARG A 171 -11.46 0.18 7.11
C ARG A 171 -12.91 0.34 7.56
N ASN A 172 -13.75 0.84 6.66
CA ASN A 172 -15.19 0.89 6.81
C ASN A 172 -15.85 0.05 5.70
N LEU A 173 -16.25 -1.17 6.07
CA LEU A 173 -16.85 -2.13 5.13
C LEU A 173 -18.17 -1.62 4.52
N ASN A 174 -18.92 -0.75 5.22
CA ASN A 174 -20.13 -0.14 4.68
C ASN A 174 -19.78 0.86 3.57
N SER A 175 -18.78 1.71 3.78
CA SER A 175 -18.27 2.62 2.75
C SER A 175 -17.72 1.86 1.54
N GLU A 176 -16.95 0.78 1.77
CA GLU A 176 -16.43 -0.08 0.70
C GLU A 176 -17.56 -0.73 -0.11
N LYS A 177 -18.62 -1.23 0.55
CA LYS A 177 -19.78 -1.82 -0.12
C LYS A 177 -20.50 -0.80 -1.02
N VAL A 178 -20.71 0.42 -0.53
CA VAL A 178 -21.31 1.50 -1.32
C VAL A 178 -20.40 1.86 -2.49
N ALA A 179 -19.09 1.98 -2.25
CA ALA A 179 -18.11 2.31 -3.29
C ALA A 179 -18.02 1.26 -4.39
N ILE A 180 -18.12 -0.04 -4.07
CA ILE A 180 -18.19 -1.12 -5.08
C ILE A 180 -19.44 -0.96 -5.95
N THR A 181 -20.59 -0.65 -5.35
CA THR A 181 -21.83 -0.40 -6.11
C THR A 181 -21.66 0.82 -7.03
N THR A 182 -21.10 1.92 -6.53
CA THR A 182 -20.81 3.12 -7.32
C THR A 182 -19.84 2.81 -8.46
N PHE A 183 -18.76 2.08 -8.19
CA PHE A 183 -17.79 1.66 -9.20
C PHE A 183 -18.47 0.88 -10.33
N ARG A 184 -19.30 -0.11 -9.97
CA ARG A 184 -20.04 -0.93 -10.96
C ARG A 184 -20.99 -0.09 -11.79
N TYR A 185 -21.65 0.90 -11.19
CA TYR A 185 -22.51 1.83 -11.91
C TYR A 185 -21.72 2.71 -12.89
N VAL A 186 -20.54 3.18 -12.50
CA VAL A 186 -19.69 4.06 -13.33
C VAL A 186 -19.02 3.31 -14.48
N PHE A 187 -18.45 2.13 -14.20
CA PHE A 187 -17.59 1.42 -15.13
C PHE A 187 -18.25 0.21 -15.80
N GLY A 188 -19.41 -0.25 -15.31
CA GLY A 188 -20.16 -1.35 -15.90
C GLY A 188 -19.61 -2.75 -15.59
N TYR A 189 -18.57 -2.87 -14.75
CA TYR A 189 -17.98 -4.15 -14.36
C TYR A 189 -17.59 -4.18 -12.88
N SER A 190 -17.35 -5.38 -12.33
CA SER A 190 -16.88 -5.56 -10.94
C SER A 190 -15.38 -5.34 -10.84
N PRO A 191 -14.85 -4.71 -9.77
CA PRO A 191 -13.42 -4.46 -9.64
C PRO A 191 -12.65 -5.79 -9.57
N GLN A 192 -11.74 -5.99 -10.53
CA GLN A 192 -10.90 -7.20 -10.64
C GLN A 192 -9.41 -6.89 -10.67
N THR A 193 -9.04 -5.70 -11.15
CA THR A 193 -7.65 -5.25 -11.23
C THR A 193 -7.28 -4.41 -10.00
N ALA A 194 -5.98 -4.28 -9.73
CA ALA A 194 -5.49 -3.39 -8.67
C ALA A 194 -6.01 -1.95 -8.85
N SER A 195 -5.92 -1.40 -10.07
CA SER A 195 -6.41 -0.06 -10.40
C SER A 195 -7.92 0.12 -10.18
N ALA A 196 -8.72 -0.93 -10.43
CA ALA A 196 -10.16 -0.89 -10.15
C ALA A 196 -10.42 -0.86 -8.64
N TRP A 197 -9.66 -1.61 -7.86
CA TRP A 197 -9.72 -1.55 -6.40
C TRP A 197 -9.21 -0.23 -5.82
N ASP A 198 -8.21 0.40 -6.46
CA ASP A 198 -7.73 1.74 -6.08
C ASP A 198 -8.83 2.80 -6.32
N ALA A 199 -9.55 2.71 -7.44
CA ALA A 199 -10.72 3.55 -7.72
C ALA A 199 -11.85 3.35 -6.68
N VAL A 200 -12.15 2.10 -6.31
CA VAL A 200 -13.11 1.81 -5.22
C VAL A 200 -12.67 2.46 -3.91
N ARG A 201 -11.38 2.36 -3.55
CA ARG A 201 -10.85 3.01 -2.34
C ARG A 201 -10.96 4.53 -2.41
N ALA A 202 -10.69 5.14 -3.56
CA ALA A 202 -10.87 6.57 -3.72
C ALA A 202 -12.35 6.99 -3.55
N ILE A 203 -13.30 6.25 -4.11
CA ILE A 203 -14.73 6.51 -3.91
C ILE A 203 -15.12 6.38 -2.42
N ALA A 204 -14.60 5.37 -1.73
CA ALA A 204 -14.96 5.10 -0.34
C ALA A 204 -14.38 6.11 0.67
N TYR A 205 -13.16 6.60 0.43
CA TYR A 205 -12.37 7.25 1.49
C TYR A 205 -11.87 8.67 1.15
N SER A 206 -11.92 9.11 -0.11
CA SER A 206 -11.39 10.43 -0.46
C SER A 206 -12.26 11.61 0.00
N GLY A 207 -13.56 11.38 0.19
CA GLY A 207 -14.54 12.43 0.44
C GLY A 207 -14.83 13.34 -0.77
N SER A 208 -14.31 13.03 -1.96
CA SER A 208 -14.60 13.81 -3.16
C SER A 208 -16.02 13.53 -3.64
N THR A 209 -16.64 14.53 -4.26
CA THR A 209 -18.01 14.45 -4.76
C THR A 209 -18.07 14.83 -6.23
N ARG A 210 -19.09 14.28 -6.89
CA ARG A 210 -19.52 14.68 -8.24
C ARG A 210 -19.88 16.16 -8.27
#